data_AF-A0A7Z9ZK08-F1
#
_entry.id   AF-A0A7Z9ZK08-F1
#
_cell.length_a   1.000
_cell.length_b   1.000
_cell.length_c   1.000
_cell.angle_alpha   90.00
_cell.angle_beta   90.00
_cell.angle_gamma   90.00
#
_symmetry.space_group_name_H-M   'P 1'
#
loop_
_entity.id
_entity.type
_entity.pdbx_description
1 polymer ?
#
loop_
_entity_poly.entity_id
_entity_poly.type
_entity_poly.pdbx_seq_one_letter_code
_entity_poly.pdbx_strand_id
1 'polypeptide(L)' 'QDVLRHCRQHLEDFMVPRYVEFRESLPKTPSGKIRRADLR' A
#
# COMPACT_ATOMS: atom_id res chain seq x y z
N GLN A 1 12.76 -0.91 -6.20
CA GLN A 1 12.75 -0.61 -4.74
C GLN A 1 12.38 0.87 -4.47
N ASP A 2 11.72 1.52 -5.40
CA ASP A 2 11.71 2.99 -5.48
C ASP A 2 10.69 3.62 -4.54
N VAL A 3 9.55 2.95 -4.32
CA VAL A 3 8.52 3.40 -3.37
C VAL A 3 9.08 3.49 -1.95
N LEU A 4 9.76 2.46 -1.46
CA LEU A 4 10.35 2.48 -0.12
C LEU A 4 11.44 3.55 0.03
N ARG A 5 12.25 3.75 -1.01
CA ARG A 5 13.26 4.81 -1.02
C ARG A 5 12.63 6.20 -1.00
N HIS A 6 11.59 6.41 -1.80
CA HIS A 6 10.81 7.65 -1.81
C HIS A 6 10.16 7.91 -0.45
N CYS A 7 9.54 6.90 0.16
CA CYS A 7 9.00 7.01 1.52
C CYS A 7 10.08 7.41 2.53
N ARG A 8 11.26 6.78 2.52
CA ARG A 8 12.37 7.14 3.44
C ARG A 8 12.93 8.54 3.25
N GLN A 9 12.80 9.12 2.05
CA GLN A 9 13.27 10.48 1.78
C GLN A 9 12.29 11.56 2.26
N HIS A 10 11.01 11.20 2.49
CA HIS A 10 9.94 12.15 2.77
C HIS A 10 9.16 11.88 4.06
N LEU A 11 9.32 10.70 4.66
CA LEU A 11 8.61 10.26 5.86
C LEU A 11 9.59 9.93 6.98
N GLU A 12 9.15 10.15 8.21
CA GLU A 12 9.83 9.67 9.40
C GLU A 12 9.88 8.14 9.45
N ASP A 13 10.89 7.58 10.12
CA ASP A 13 11.18 6.14 10.12
C ASP A 13 9.98 5.26 10.52
N PHE A 14 9.15 5.71 11.46
CA PHE A 14 7.97 4.96 11.92
C PHE A 14 6.78 5.00 10.94
N MET A 15 6.79 5.92 9.99
CA MET A 15 5.76 6.03 8.95
C MET A 15 6.13 5.26 7.67
N VAL A 16 7.39 4.85 7.53
CA VAL A 16 7.84 4.06 6.37
C VAL A 16 7.23 2.66 6.42
N PRO A 17 6.53 2.21 5.36
CA PRO A 17 5.90 0.91 5.35
C PRO A 17 6.94 -0.21 5.40
N ARG A 18 6.64 -1.29 6.14
CA ARG A 18 7.54 -2.44 6.26
C ARG A 18 7.60 -3.29 4.98
N TYR A 19 6.50 -3.34 4.23
CA TYR A 19 6.38 -4.06 2.96
C TYR A 19 5.53 -3.25 1.98
N VAL A 20 5.78 -3.46 0.68
CA VAL A 20 5.03 -2.87 -0.42
C VAL A 20 4.76 -3.98 -1.42
N GLU A 21 3.49 -4.25 -1.70
CA GLU A 21 3.06 -5.21 -2.72
C GLU A 21 2.36 -4.46 -3.85
N PHE A 22 2.77 -4.74 -5.09
CA PHE A 22 2.08 -4.26 -6.27
C PHE A 22 1.09 -5.32 -6.75
N ARG A 23 -0.17 -4.92 -6.90
CA ARG A 23 -1.22 -5.76 -7.48
C ARG A 23 -1.73 -5.11 -8.76
N GLU A 24 -2.15 -5.94 -9.71
CA GLU A 24 -2.78 -5.45 -10.94
C GLU A 24 -4.10 -4.71 -10.65
N SER A 25 -4.80 -5.12 -9.60
CA SER A 25 -6.02 -4.45 -9.16
C SER A 25 -6.24 -4.58 -7.65
N LEU A 26 -7.00 -3.62 -7.09
CA LEU A 26 -7.43 -3.67 -5.69
C LEU A 26 -8.76 -4.43 -5.59
N PRO A 27 -8.96 -5.28 -4.56
CA PRO A 27 -10.22 -5.95 -4.32
C PRO A 27 -11.29 -4.90 -3.99
N LYS A 28 -12.47 -5.04 -4.60
CA LYS A 28 -13.57 -4.09 -4.48
C LYS A 28 -14.87 -4.76 -3.99
N THR A 29 -15.69 -3.99 -3.29
CA THR A 29 -17.07 -4.37 -2.95
C THR A 29 -17.92 -4.38 -4.21
N PRO A 30 -19.12 -4.99 -4.18
CA PRO A 30 -20.09 -4.85 -5.27
C PRO A 30 -20.40 -3.38 -5.61
N SER A 31 -20.29 -2.48 -4.64
CA SER A 31 -20.43 -1.03 -4.80
C SER A 31 -19.14 -0.29 -5.22
N GLY A 32 -18.05 -1.01 -5.49
CA GLY A 32 -16.79 -0.47 -6.02
C GLY A 32 -15.80 0.08 -4.98
N LYS A 33 -16.11 0.04 -3.67
CA LYS A 33 -15.20 0.49 -2.61
C LYS A 33 -14.10 -0.54 -2.36
N ILE A 34 -12.90 -0.12 -1.95
CA ILE A 34 -11.80 -1.05 -1.64
C ILE A 34 -12.20 -1.94 -0.46
N ARG A 35 -12.07 -3.27 -0.64
CA ARG A 35 -12.27 -4.27 0.43
C ARG A 35 -10.97 -4.49 1.17
N ARG A 36 -10.79 -3.79 2.28
CA ARG A 36 -9.60 -3.92 3.13
C ARG A 36 -9.42 -5.30 3.73
N ALA A 37 -10.52 -6.03 4.00
CA ALA A 37 -10.47 -7.39 4.53
C ALA A 37 -9.77 -8.39 3.58
N ASP A 38 -9.76 -8.09 2.28
CA ASP A 38 -9.15 -8.93 1.25
C ASP A 38 -7.71 -8.45 0.91
N LEU A 39 -7.25 -7.39 1.57
CA LEU A 39 -5.86 -6.91 1.54
C LEU A 39 -5.17 -7.44 2.80
N ARG A 40 -4.00 -8.06 2.62
CA ARG A 40 -3.19 -8.64 3.71
C ARG A 40 -1.83 -7.97 3.71
#